data_AF-A0A9E7HDV3-F1
#
_entry.id   AF-A0A9E7HDV3-F1
#
_cell.length_a   1.000
_cell.length_b   1.000
_cell.length_c   1.000
_cell.angle_alpha   90.00
_cell.angle_beta   90.00
_cell.angle_gamma   90.00
#
_symmetry.space_group_name_H-M   'P 1'
#
loop_
_entity.id
_entity.type
_entity.pdbx_description
1 polymer ?
#
loop_
_entity_poly.entity_id
_entity_poly.type
_entity_poly.pdbx_seq_one_letter_code
_entity_poly.pdbx_strand_id
1 'polypeptide(L)'
;MGEEYVVEEIELVLKLGLLCSHPPPAGRPSMRQVVEYLEGEAAPPELSPTYLSFGVLAMLHSEGFDDYIMSYPSSMATSSAAISGAW
;
A
#
# COMPACT_ATOMS: atom_id res chain seq x y z
N MET A 1 5.13 -10.28 -30.62
CA MET A 1 5.45 -8.92 -30.15
C MET A 1 6.53 -9.09 -29.12
N GLY A 2 7.78 -8.99 -29.54
CA GLY A 2 8.93 -9.07 -28.64
C GLY A 2 9.16 -7.66 -28.14
N GLU A 3 8.61 -7.35 -26.97
CA GLU A 3 8.75 -6.03 -26.35
C GLU A 3 10.09 -6.05 -25.63
N GLU A 4 11.13 -5.64 -26.35
CA GLU A 4 12.35 -5.18 -25.70
C GLU A 4 11.96 -3.90 -24.96
N TYR A 5 11.63 -4.06 -23.68
CA TYR A 5 11.37 -2.92 -22.82
C TYR A 5 12.62 -2.07 -22.75
N VAL A 6 12.45 -0.77 -22.96
CA VAL A 6 13.54 0.19 -22.81
C VAL A 6 13.93 0.18 -21.34
N VAL A 7 15.19 -0.11 -21.04
CA VAL A 7 15.71 -0.23 -19.66
C VAL A 7 15.33 1.00 -18.82
N GLU A 8 15.34 2.18 -19.46
CA GLU A 8 14.99 3.47 -18.88
C GLU A 8 13.52 3.53 -18.44
N GLU A 9 12.58 3.00 -19.25
CA GLU A 9 11.16 2.94 -18.90
C GLU A 9 10.93 1.99 -17.71
N ILE A 10 11.59 0.83 -17.72
CA ILE A 10 11.52 -0.12 -16.59
C ILE A 10 12.07 0.55 -15.31
N GLU A 11 13.22 1.20 -15.40
CA GLU A 11 13.83 1.84 -14.24
C GLU A 11 12.92 2.94 -13.68
N LEU A 12 12.35 3.77 -14.55
CA LEU A 12 11.40 4.81 -14.18
C LEU A 12 10.19 4.23 -13.45
N VAL A 13 9.49 3.25 -14.03
CA VAL A 13 8.26 2.71 -13.43
C VAL A 13 8.55 1.97 -12.12
N LEU A 14 9.72 1.34 -11.99
CA LEU A 14 10.14 0.70 -10.74
C LEU A 14 10.40 1.73 -9.63
N LYS A 15 11.16 2.79 -9.92
CA LYS A 15 11.39 3.89 -8.97
C LYS A 15 10.06 4.53 -8.58
N LEU A 16 9.18 4.79 -9.55
CA LEU A 16 7.87 5.39 -9.32
C LEU A 16 6.93 4.50 -8.50
N GLY A 17 6.89 3.20 -8.77
CA GLY A 17 6.11 2.24 -7.99
C GLY A 17 6.55 2.19 -6.52
N LEU A 18 7.86 2.29 -6.28
CA LEU A 18 8.43 2.36 -4.94
C LEU A 18 8.07 3.69 -4.22
N LEU A 19 8.04 4.81 -4.95
CA LEU A 19 7.52 6.10 -4.46
C LEU A 19 6.04 6.04 -4.06
N CYS A 20 5.20 5.48 -4.93
CA CYS A 20 3.77 5.33 -4.67
C CYS A 20 3.46 4.40 -3.48
N SER A 21 4.35 3.45 -3.20
CA SER A 21 4.21 2.47 -2.11
C SER A 21 4.80 2.96 -0.78
N HIS A 22 5.23 4.23 -0.68
CA HIS A 22 5.80 4.77 0.54
C HIS A 22 4.86 4.59 1.74
N PRO A 23 5.33 4.10 2.91
CA PRO A 23 4.43 3.76 4.02
C PRO A 23 3.56 4.92 4.51
N PRO A 24 4.09 6.08 4.95
CA PRO A 24 3.28 7.22 5.28
C PRO A 24 2.73 7.83 3.99
N PRO A 25 1.42 8.11 3.94
CA PRO A 25 0.77 8.70 2.78
C PRO A 25 1.42 10.01 2.32
N ALA A 26 1.96 10.80 3.25
CA ALA A 26 2.58 12.09 2.97
C ALA A 26 3.89 11.98 2.15
N GLY A 27 4.53 10.81 2.12
CA GLY A 27 5.72 10.60 1.28
C GLY A 27 5.40 10.11 -0.13
N ARG A 28 4.12 9.83 -0.43
CA ARG A 28 3.69 9.38 -1.76
C ARG A 28 3.52 10.58 -2.68
N PRO A 29 3.89 10.48 -3.96
CA PRO A 29 3.61 11.54 -4.93
C PRO A 29 2.10 11.70 -5.16
N SER A 30 1.68 12.91 -5.53
CA SER A 30 0.32 13.14 -6.04
C SER A 30 0.15 12.50 -7.43
N MET A 31 -1.09 12.15 -7.80
CA MET A 31 -1.36 11.60 -9.14
C MET A 31 -0.92 12.54 -10.27
N ARG A 32 -0.94 13.86 -10.04
CA ARG A 32 -0.42 14.83 -11.01
C ARG A 32 1.08 14.63 -11.23
N GLN A 33 1.87 14.51 -10.16
CA GLN A 33 3.31 14.25 -10.27
C GLN A 33 3.59 12.90 -10.92
N VAL A 34 2.78 11.87 -10.60
CA VAL A 34 2.90 10.55 -11.23
C VAL A 34 2.77 10.65 -12.75
N VAL A 35 1.79 11.41 -13.25
CA VAL A 35 1.61 11.64 -14.70
C VAL A 35 2.79 12.43 -15.28
N GLU A 36 3.20 13.52 -14.63
CA GLU A 36 4.35 14.32 -15.06
C GLU A 36 5.64 13.47 -15.16
N TYR A 37 5.84 12.49 -14.28
CA TYR A 37 6.96 11.55 -14.36
C TYR A 37 6.83 10.55 -15.51
N LEU A 38 5.64 10.02 -15.74
CA LEU A 38 5.39 9.06 -16.83
C LEU A 38 5.46 9.70 -18.22
N GLU A 39 5.08 10.98 -18.33
CA GLU A 39 5.18 11.76 -19.56
C GLU A 39 6.60 12.30 -19.81
N GLY A 40 7.51 12.18 -18.83
CA GLY A 40 8.88 12.70 -18.91
C GLY A 40 8.99 14.22 -18.70
N GLU A 41 7.91 14.87 -18.28
CA GLU A 41 7.84 16.31 -17.99
C GLU A 41 8.53 16.67 -16.66
N ALA A 42 8.72 15.68 -15.79
CA ALA A 42 9.53 15.79 -14.57
C ALA A 42 10.32 14.50 -14.33
N ALA A 43 11.45 14.62 -13.61
CA ALA A 43 12.21 13.45 -13.16
C ALA A 43 11.76 13.05 -11.73
N PRO A 44 11.60 11.75 -11.44
CA PRO A 44 11.36 11.29 -10.08
C PRO A 44 12.57 11.62 -9.19
N PRO A 45 12.36 11.85 -7.88
CA PRO A 45 13.46 12.03 -6.94
C PRO A 45 14.35 10.78 -6.89
N GLU A 46 15.66 10.99 -6.71
CA GLU A 46 16.62 9.90 -6.51
C GLU A 46 16.35 9.16 -5.20
N LEU A 47 16.34 7.83 -5.27
CA LEU A 47 16.03 6.99 -4.11
C LEU A 47 17.33 6.57 -3.43
N SER A 48 17.49 6.93 -2.16
CA SER A 48 18.61 6.44 -1.38
C SER A 48 18.44 4.95 -1.06
N PRO A 49 19.53 4.19 -0.83
CA PRO A 49 19.44 2.79 -0.39
C PRO A 49 18.61 2.60 0.89
N THR A 50 18.54 3.64 1.72
CA THR A 50 17.72 3.70 2.94
C THR A 50 16.22 3.78 2.70
N TYR A 51 15.76 4.03 1.47
CA TYR A 51 14.34 4.07 1.13
C TYR A 51 13.64 2.73 1.44
N LEU A 52 14.34 1.60 1.23
CA LEU A 52 13.86 0.28 1.64
C LEU A 52 13.82 0.10 3.16
N SER A 53 14.76 0.73 3.87
CA SER A 53 14.81 0.76 5.34
C SER A 53 13.61 1.50 5.92
N PHE A 54 13.11 2.54 5.24
CA PHE A 54 11.91 3.26 5.66
C PHE A 54 10.68 2.33 5.71
N GLY A 55 10.53 1.41 4.74
CA GLY A 55 9.50 0.37 4.76
C GLY A 55 9.59 -0.51 6.01
N VAL A 56 10.79 -1.01 6.31
CA VAL A 56 11.04 -1.84 7.50
C VAL A 56 10.81 -1.04 8.79
N LEU A 57 11.25 0.21 8.84
CA LEU A 57 11.07 1.09 10.00
C LEU A 57 9.59 1.39 10.25
N ALA A 58 8.81 1.66 9.20
CA ALA A 58 7.37 1.86 9.33
C ALA A 58 6.64 0.61 9.84
N MET A 59 7.11 -0.58 9.45
CA MET A 59 6.60 -1.87 9.96
C MET A 59 7.02 -2.12 11.43
N LEU A 60 8.17 -1.58 11.86
CA LEU A 60 8.63 -1.64 13.26
C LEU A 60 7.94 -0.59 14.14
N HIS A 61 7.60 0.57 13.56
CA HIS A 61 6.93 1.69 14.23
C HIS A 61 5.41 1.59 14.17
N SER A 62 4.84 0.59 13.51
CA SER A 62 3.42 0.28 13.60
C SER A 62 3.11 -0.32 14.97
N GLU A 63 3.17 0.50 16.01
CA GLU A 63 2.48 0.20 17.25
C GLU A 63 0.97 0.19 16.95
N GLY A 64 0.39 -1.01 16.91
CA GLY A 64 -1.05 -1.21 17.09
C GLY A 64 -1.96 -0.86 15.90
N PHE A 65 -2.11 -1.80 14.96
CA PHE A 65 -3.33 -1.90 14.14
C PHE A 65 -4.34 -2.88 14.76
N ASP A 66 -4.33 -3.05 16.09
CA ASP A 66 -5.19 -4.01 16.79
C ASP A 66 -6.53 -3.40 17.23
N ASP A 67 -6.74 -2.07 17.09
CA ASP A 67 -8.01 -1.44 17.48
C ASP A 67 -9.18 -1.89 16.57
N TYR A 68 -8.90 -2.17 15.29
CA TYR A 68 -9.93 -2.66 14.36
C TYR A 68 -10.26 -4.14 14.55
N ILE A 69 -9.28 -4.97 14.94
CA ILE A 69 -9.48 -6.40 15.21
C ILE A 69 -10.27 -6.62 16.51
N MET A 70 -10.14 -5.72 17.49
CA MET A 70 -10.87 -5.80 18.77
C MET A 70 -12.37 -5.47 18.69
N SER A 71 -12.87 -4.98 17.54
CA SER A 71 -14.27 -4.59 17.35
C SER A 71 -15.13 -5.63 16.62
N TYR A 72 -14.55 -6.73 16.14
CA TYR A 72 -15.33 -7.86 15.64
C TYR A 72 -15.50 -8.90 16.75
N PRO A 73 -16.66 -8.97 17.44
CA PRO A 73 -16.95 -10.13 18.26
C PRO A 73 -16.95 -11.33 17.33
N SER A 74 -16.02 -12.26 17.52
CA SER A 74 -16.15 -13.63 17.02
C SER A 74 -17.33 -14.31 17.72
N SER A 75 -18.55 -13.89 17.38
CA SER A 75 -19.76 -14.66 17.60
C SER A 75 -20.02 -15.40 16.31
N MET A 76 -19.42 -16.59 16.22
CA MET A 76 -19.77 -17.56 15.21
C MET A 76 -21.27 -17.85 15.37
N ALA A 77 -22.07 -17.34 14.42
CA ALA A 77 -23.48 -17.64 14.34
C ALA A 77 -23.63 -19.12 13.96
N THR A 78 -23.63 -20.01 14.95
CA THR A 78 -24.21 -21.34 14.78
C THR A 78 -25.72 -21.15 14.81
N SER A 79 -26.30 -20.99 13.63
CA SER A 79 -27.73 -21.16 13.40
C SER A 79 -28.14 -22.58 13.83
N SER A 80 -28.99 -22.69 14.83
CA SER A 80 -29.95 -23.80 14.92
C SER A 80 -31.35 -23.21 15.16
N ALA A 81 -32.26 -23.57 14.26
CA ALA A 81 -33.63 -23.09 14.23
C ALA A 81 -34.52 -23.73 15.32
N ALA A 82 -35.51 -22.95 15.77
CA ALA A 82 -36.73 -23.27 16.54
C ALA A 82 -36.53 -23.88 17.95
N ILE A 83 -37.26 -23.47 18.99
CA ILE A 83 -38.69 -23.77 19.21
C ILE A 83 -39.37 -22.68 20.07
N SER A 84 -40.60 -22.33 19.67
CA SER A 84 -41.72 -21.71 20.37
C SER A 84 -41.63 -21.37 21.87
N GLY A 85 -42.00 -20.13 22.19
CA GLY A 85 -43.25 -19.84 22.92
C GLY A 85 -43.24 -19.79 24.46
N ALA A 86 -43.77 -18.66 24.96
CA ALA A 86 -44.40 -18.43 26.28
C ALA A 86 -43.44 -18.43 27.49
N TRP A 87 -43.55 -17.55 28.50
CA TRP A 87 -44.64 -16.76 29.07
C TRP A 87 -44.12 -15.39 29.51
#